data_AF-A0A384K0P0-F1
#
_entry.id   AF-A0A384K0P0-F1
#
_cell.length_a   1.000
_cell.length_b   1.000
_cell.length_c   1.000
_cell.angle_alpha   90.00
_cell.angle_beta   90.00
_cell.angle_gamma   90.00
#
_symmetry.space_group_name_H-M   'P 1'
#
loop_
_entity.id
_entity.type
_entity.pdbx_description
1 polymer ?
#
loop_
_entity_poly.entity_id
_entity_poly.type
_entity_poly.pdbx_seq_one_letter_code
_entity_poly.pdbx_strand_id
1 'polypeptide(L)'
;MPCQWNRTCMKAKVPGSIYCTEHKCKKCHQVIEPRSTCCSQHKQFNSRKAKCRTVQCTRPPLGNGIYCSQHKCHDWNCNMQKCLEISWCPEHSYCAQQNCDFPKFGNALICAAHKCQDPSCVILRFGLSKFCGNHKCHSDGCLRRKCGENHIYCDFHSCYSVSICQNMKDLHDGRVHCQIHNCSKPGCLSPKIAKEKFCEDHGRVY
;
A
#
# COMPACT_ATOMS: atom_id res chain seq x y z
N MET A 1 -19.42 -43.99 24.96
CA MET A 1 -19.75 -42.94 25.96
C MET A 1 -20.33 -41.71 25.27
N PRO A 2 -21.40 -41.09 25.80
CA PRO A 2 -22.08 -39.94 25.16
C PRO A 2 -21.30 -38.62 25.25
N CYS A 3 -21.48 -37.73 24.26
CA CYS A 3 -20.95 -36.37 24.19
C CYS A 3 -21.38 -35.51 25.40
N GLN A 4 -20.42 -34.82 26.05
CA GLN A 4 -20.71 -33.99 27.25
C GLN A 4 -21.08 -32.52 26.95
N TRP A 5 -21.56 -32.21 25.74
CA TRP A 5 -21.87 -30.83 25.33
C TRP A 5 -23.13 -30.25 26.02
N ASN A 6 -24.16 -31.08 26.18
CA ASN A 6 -25.37 -30.81 26.97
C ASN A 6 -25.91 -32.17 27.45
N ARG A 7 -26.58 -32.23 28.60
CA ARG A 7 -27.06 -33.50 29.22
C ARG A 7 -28.02 -34.31 28.32
N THR A 8 -28.40 -33.78 27.16
CA THR A 8 -29.30 -34.36 26.16
C THR A 8 -28.60 -34.85 24.89
N CYS A 9 -27.29 -34.62 24.72
CA CYS A 9 -26.55 -35.09 23.55
C CYS A 9 -26.16 -36.58 23.72
N MET A 10 -26.76 -37.47 22.94
CA MET A 10 -26.50 -38.92 23.00
C MET A 10 -25.57 -39.45 21.89
N LYS A 11 -24.90 -38.56 21.12
CA LYS A 11 -24.06 -38.97 19.99
C LYS A 11 -22.67 -39.45 20.39
N ALA A 12 -22.07 -40.28 19.54
CA ALA A 12 -20.76 -40.88 19.74
C ALA A 12 -19.63 -39.82 19.74
N LYS A 13 -18.66 -40.01 20.64
CA LYS A 13 -17.47 -39.15 20.76
C LYS A 13 -16.48 -39.39 19.61
N VAL A 14 -15.71 -38.37 19.27
CA VAL A 14 -14.53 -38.52 18.39
C VAL A 14 -13.40 -39.19 19.21
N PRO A 15 -12.62 -40.13 18.63
CA PRO A 15 -11.44 -40.69 19.30
C PRO A 15 -10.50 -39.58 19.78
N GLY A 16 -10.10 -39.60 21.05
CA GLY A 16 -9.25 -38.57 21.67
C GLY A 16 -9.99 -37.28 22.08
N SER A 17 -11.31 -37.19 21.89
CA SER A 17 -12.12 -36.04 22.29
C SER A 17 -13.30 -36.46 23.16
N ILE A 18 -13.73 -35.57 24.05
CA ILE A 18 -14.95 -35.76 24.84
C ILE A 18 -16.22 -35.22 24.15
N TYR A 19 -16.11 -34.79 22.88
CA TYR A 19 -17.18 -34.19 22.05
C TYR A 19 -17.45 -34.99 20.77
N CYS A 20 -18.61 -34.79 20.13
CA CYS A 20 -19.00 -35.44 18.87
C CYS A 20 -18.77 -34.54 17.63
N THR A 21 -18.67 -35.14 16.45
CA THR A 21 -18.40 -34.46 15.16
C THR A 21 -19.48 -33.49 14.70
N GLU A 22 -20.67 -33.52 15.31
CA GLU A 22 -21.81 -32.73 14.88
C GLU A 22 -21.90 -31.34 15.52
N HIS A 23 -21.14 -31.08 16.59
CA HIS A 23 -21.07 -29.76 17.19
C HIS A 23 -20.12 -28.88 16.40
N LYS A 24 -20.64 -28.37 15.29
CA LYS A 24 -19.95 -27.54 14.32
C LYS A 24 -20.36 -26.09 14.46
N CYS A 25 -19.40 -25.18 14.31
CA CYS A 25 -19.67 -23.75 14.29
C CYS A 25 -20.63 -23.43 13.13
N LYS A 26 -21.75 -22.74 13.41
CA LYS A 26 -22.75 -22.39 12.37
C LYS A 26 -22.18 -21.55 11.21
N LYS A 27 -21.03 -20.88 11.41
CA LYS A 27 -20.41 -20.01 10.40
C LYS A 27 -19.35 -20.69 9.54
N CYS A 28 -18.58 -21.63 10.09
CA CYS A 28 -17.45 -22.25 9.36
C CYS A 28 -17.40 -23.77 9.47
N HIS A 29 -18.41 -24.39 10.08
CA HIS A 29 -18.55 -25.83 10.24
C HIS A 29 -17.39 -26.56 10.94
N GLN A 30 -16.47 -25.82 11.57
CA GLN A 30 -15.37 -26.36 12.38
C GLN A 30 -15.86 -26.84 13.75
N VAL A 31 -15.18 -27.84 14.32
CA VAL A 31 -15.51 -28.41 15.64
C VAL A 31 -15.34 -27.33 16.72
N ILE A 32 -16.33 -27.17 17.59
CA ILE A 32 -16.35 -26.15 18.65
C ILE A 32 -15.86 -26.70 20.00
N GLU A 33 -15.24 -25.83 20.80
CA GLU A 33 -14.85 -26.12 22.18
C GLU A 33 -16.05 -26.23 23.13
N PRO A 34 -15.90 -26.90 24.29
CA PRO A 34 -16.94 -27.00 25.31
C PRO A 34 -17.51 -25.64 25.70
N ARG A 35 -18.84 -25.60 25.87
CA ARG A 35 -19.62 -24.41 26.30
C ARG A 35 -19.53 -23.20 25.37
N SER A 36 -19.00 -23.37 24.15
CA SER A 36 -18.99 -22.32 23.14
C SER A 36 -20.07 -22.57 22.07
N THR A 37 -20.66 -21.50 21.56
CA THR A 37 -21.52 -21.54 20.36
C THR A 37 -20.73 -21.29 19.07
N CYS A 38 -19.43 -21.00 19.16
CA CYS A 38 -18.53 -20.76 18.02
C CYS A 38 -17.11 -21.34 18.23
N CYS A 39 -16.33 -21.51 17.14
CA CYS A 39 -14.94 -21.99 17.22
C CYS A 39 -13.99 -20.94 17.82
N SER A 40 -12.77 -21.33 18.20
CA SER A 40 -11.75 -20.43 18.78
C SER A 40 -11.43 -19.21 17.90
N GLN A 41 -11.43 -19.37 16.57
CA GLN A 41 -11.27 -18.26 15.61
C GLN A 41 -12.45 -17.26 15.66
N HIS A 42 -13.64 -17.71 16.05
CA HIS A 42 -14.84 -16.90 16.18
C HIS A 42 -15.19 -16.55 17.63
N LYS A 43 -14.41 -17.01 18.62
CA LYS A 43 -14.61 -16.70 20.05
C LYS A 43 -14.46 -15.21 20.33
N GLN A 44 -13.60 -14.51 19.60
CA GLN A 44 -13.42 -13.05 19.70
C GLN A 44 -14.69 -12.26 19.37
N PHE A 45 -15.63 -12.84 18.60
CA PHE A 45 -16.91 -12.22 18.26
C PHE A 45 -18.02 -12.51 19.28
N ASN A 46 -17.76 -13.34 20.29
CA ASN A 46 -18.76 -13.83 21.24
C ASN A 46 -18.57 -13.31 22.68
N SER A 47 -17.72 -12.29 22.85
CA SER A 47 -17.72 -11.47 24.05
C SER A 47 -18.92 -10.53 23.98
N ARG A 48 -20.02 -10.90 24.63
CA ARG A 48 -21.16 -10.05 25.04
C ARG A 48 -21.17 -8.62 24.43
N LYS A 49 -21.73 -8.52 23.22
CA LYS A 49 -22.29 -7.30 22.59
C LYS A 49 -21.36 -6.08 22.63
N ALA A 50 -20.22 -6.11 21.95
CA ALA A 50 -19.71 -4.87 21.38
C ALA A 50 -20.83 -4.33 20.46
N LYS A 51 -21.51 -3.26 20.89
CA LYS A 51 -22.48 -2.53 20.07
C LYS A 51 -21.77 -1.34 19.48
N CYS A 52 -22.23 -0.89 18.32
CA CYS A 52 -21.84 0.42 17.83
C CYS A 52 -22.03 1.47 18.93
N ARG A 53 -21.02 2.31 19.17
CA ARG A 53 -21.05 3.34 20.22
C ARG A 53 -22.12 4.43 20.00
N THR A 54 -22.58 4.61 18.77
CA THR A 54 -23.65 5.56 18.43
C THR A 54 -24.94 5.26 19.19
N VAL A 55 -25.51 6.29 19.80
CA VAL A 55 -26.78 6.23 20.54
C VAL A 55 -27.86 5.58 19.67
N GLN A 56 -28.63 4.66 20.24
CA GLN A 56 -29.71 3.91 19.57
C GLN A 56 -29.27 2.98 18.41
N CYS A 57 -27.96 2.82 18.15
CA CYS A 57 -27.50 1.84 17.16
C CYS A 57 -27.40 0.44 17.77
N THR A 58 -28.11 -0.52 17.18
CA THR A 58 -28.08 -1.93 17.58
C THR A 58 -27.12 -2.79 16.76
N ARG A 59 -26.50 -2.20 15.73
CA ARG A 59 -25.60 -2.92 14.80
C ARG A 59 -24.26 -3.26 15.47
N PRO A 60 -23.65 -4.41 15.11
CA PRO A 60 -22.32 -4.74 15.57
C PRO A 60 -21.25 -3.82 14.94
N PRO A 61 -20.17 -3.49 15.67
CA PRO A 61 -19.01 -2.80 15.11
C PRO A 61 -18.32 -3.58 13.99
N LEU A 62 -17.60 -2.85 13.13
CA LEU A 62 -16.83 -3.44 12.04
C LEU A 62 -15.44 -3.89 12.53
N GLY A 63 -15.16 -5.19 12.49
CA GLY A 63 -13.87 -5.76 12.91
C GLY A 63 -13.55 -5.46 14.38
N ASN A 64 -12.36 -4.93 14.64
CA ASN A 64 -11.91 -4.50 15.97
C ASN A 64 -12.34 -3.06 16.32
N GLY A 65 -13.19 -2.43 15.50
CA GLY A 65 -13.64 -1.05 15.69
C GLY A 65 -14.73 -0.89 16.76
N ILE A 66 -15.09 0.36 17.04
CA ILE A 66 -16.17 0.75 17.97
C ILE A 66 -17.46 1.21 17.27
N TYR A 67 -17.41 1.42 15.95
CA TYR A 67 -18.55 1.84 15.12
C TYR A 67 -18.90 0.77 14.08
N CYS A 68 -20.19 0.66 13.74
CA CYS A 68 -20.65 -0.20 12.64
C CYS A 68 -20.34 0.44 11.28
N SER A 69 -20.53 -0.31 10.19
CA SER A 69 -20.27 0.19 8.82
C SER A 69 -21.04 1.47 8.45
N GLN A 70 -22.19 1.72 9.10
CA GLN A 70 -22.96 2.94 8.88
C GLN A 70 -22.46 4.14 9.67
N HIS A 71 -21.74 3.94 10.77
CA HIS A 71 -21.29 5.02 11.65
C HIS A 71 -19.78 5.17 11.69
N LYS A 72 -19.03 4.22 11.11
CA LYS A 72 -17.58 4.32 10.96
C LYS A 72 -17.24 5.32 9.86
N CYS A 73 -16.21 6.13 10.09
CA CYS A 73 -15.56 6.92 9.05
C CYS A 73 -15.19 6.04 7.84
N HIS A 74 -15.37 6.56 6.64
CA HIS A 74 -15.06 5.83 5.40
C HIS A 74 -13.56 5.53 5.23
N ASP A 75 -12.69 6.32 5.86
CA ASP A 75 -11.26 6.05 5.92
C ASP A 75 -11.01 4.74 6.69
N TRP A 76 -10.44 3.75 6.00
CA TRP A 76 -10.22 2.40 6.54
C TRP A 76 -9.40 2.41 7.84
N ASN A 77 -8.46 3.36 7.94
CA ASN A 77 -7.57 3.57 9.08
C ASN A 77 -8.13 4.49 10.15
N CYS A 78 -9.29 5.10 9.92
CA CYS A 78 -9.93 5.96 10.91
C CYS A 78 -10.96 5.17 11.72
N ASN A 79 -10.81 5.21 13.05
CA ASN A 79 -11.72 4.56 13.99
C ASN A 79 -12.76 5.52 14.58
N MET A 80 -12.90 6.73 14.03
CA MET A 80 -13.84 7.75 14.50
C MET A 80 -15.25 7.56 13.92
N GLN A 81 -16.22 8.21 14.56
CA GLN A 81 -17.59 8.26 14.07
C GLN A 81 -17.65 9.22 12.87
N LYS A 82 -18.31 8.81 11.80
CA LYS A 82 -18.63 9.72 10.70
C LYS A 82 -19.72 10.73 11.12
N CYS A 83 -19.74 11.91 10.51
CA CYS A 83 -20.84 12.85 10.68
C CYS A 83 -22.11 12.34 9.95
N LEU A 84 -23.28 12.86 10.30
CA LEU A 84 -24.55 12.36 9.74
C LEU A 84 -24.67 12.61 8.22
N GLU A 85 -24.17 13.74 7.74
CA GLU A 85 -24.33 14.18 6.35
C GLU A 85 -23.11 13.90 5.46
N ILE A 86 -21.93 13.70 6.04
CA ILE A 86 -20.69 13.39 5.32
C ILE A 86 -20.16 12.02 5.71
N SER A 87 -19.58 11.30 4.74
CA SER A 87 -19.04 9.94 4.97
C SER A 87 -17.76 9.91 5.84
N TRP A 88 -17.33 11.05 6.37
CA TRP A 88 -16.07 11.23 7.08
C TRP A 88 -16.29 11.76 8.50
N CYS A 89 -15.29 11.65 9.37
CA CYS A 89 -15.38 12.15 10.74
C CYS A 89 -15.01 13.65 10.82
N PRO A 90 -15.23 14.35 11.95
CA PRO A 90 -14.90 15.77 12.08
C PRO A 90 -13.42 16.12 11.87
N GLU A 91 -12.52 15.15 12.08
CA GLU A 91 -11.08 15.31 11.82
C GLU A 91 -10.77 15.31 10.32
N HIS A 92 -11.70 14.87 9.47
CA HIS A 92 -11.59 14.95 8.04
C HIS A 92 -12.23 16.24 7.53
N SER A 93 -11.48 16.99 6.73
CA SER A 93 -11.95 18.22 6.07
C SER A 93 -11.72 18.12 4.56
N TYR A 94 -12.29 19.03 3.77
CA TYR A 94 -12.09 19.02 2.32
C TYR A 94 -10.65 19.40 1.93
N CYS A 95 -10.15 18.78 0.87
CA CYS A 95 -8.85 19.12 0.29
C CYS A 95 -8.84 20.56 -0.25
N ALA A 96 -7.79 21.33 0.00
CA ALA A 96 -7.65 22.67 -0.57
C ALA A 96 -7.31 22.68 -2.08
N GLN A 97 -7.15 21.50 -2.70
CA GLN A 97 -6.81 21.38 -4.11
C GLN A 97 -8.07 21.59 -4.93
N GLN A 98 -8.01 22.42 -5.98
CA GLN A 98 -9.14 22.63 -6.87
C GLN A 98 -9.64 21.31 -7.46
N ASN A 99 -10.97 21.14 -7.48
CA ASN A 99 -11.66 19.96 -7.98
C ASN A 99 -11.24 18.64 -7.29
N CYS A 100 -10.92 18.70 -5.99
CA CYS A 100 -10.63 17.52 -5.19
C CYS A 100 -11.65 17.31 -4.07
N ASP A 101 -12.52 16.31 -4.25
CA ASP A 101 -13.54 15.94 -3.26
C ASP A 101 -13.03 14.94 -2.21
N PHE A 102 -11.75 14.58 -2.28
CA PHE A 102 -11.15 13.67 -1.30
C PHE A 102 -10.87 14.42 0.01
N PRO A 103 -11.19 13.81 1.16
CA PRO A 103 -10.92 14.43 2.45
C PRO A 103 -9.42 14.45 2.76
N LYS A 104 -9.01 15.43 3.55
CA LYS A 104 -7.73 15.49 4.25
C LYS A 104 -7.96 15.19 5.73
N PHE A 105 -6.99 14.55 6.38
CA PHE A 105 -7.06 14.23 7.81
C PHE A 105 -6.28 15.26 8.64
N GLY A 106 -6.88 15.73 9.74
CA GLY A 106 -6.33 16.72 10.65
C GLY A 106 -5.99 18.03 9.97
N ASN A 107 -4.86 18.62 10.39
CA ASN A 107 -4.38 19.93 9.91
C ASN A 107 -3.65 19.87 8.55
N ALA A 108 -3.70 18.75 7.83
CA ALA A 108 -3.12 18.69 6.49
C ALA A 108 -3.76 19.76 5.59
N LEU A 109 -3.01 20.36 4.66
CA LEU A 109 -3.58 21.30 3.67
C LEU A 109 -4.29 20.57 2.52
N ILE A 110 -3.81 19.37 2.20
CA ILE A 110 -4.23 18.56 1.06
C ILE A 110 -4.42 17.08 1.44
N CYS A 111 -5.24 16.37 0.69
CA CYS A 111 -5.51 14.94 0.91
C CYS A 111 -4.29 14.07 0.56
N ALA A 112 -4.28 12.83 1.06
CA ALA A 112 -3.19 11.88 0.82
C ALA A 112 -2.93 11.62 -0.67
N ALA A 113 -3.95 11.77 -1.53
CA ALA A 113 -3.79 11.61 -2.96
C ALA A 113 -2.83 12.65 -3.54
N HIS A 114 -2.76 13.87 -3.02
CA HIS A 114 -1.90 14.93 -3.57
C HIS A 114 -0.50 14.98 -2.95
N LYS A 115 -0.21 14.16 -1.94
CA LYS A 115 1.12 14.10 -1.35
C LYS A 115 2.10 13.41 -2.30
N CYS A 116 3.33 13.92 -2.35
CA CYS A 116 4.44 13.18 -2.94
C CYS A 116 4.61 11.86 -2.19
N GLN A 117 4.81 10.76 -2.91
CA GLN A 117 5.02 9.43 -2.30
C GLN A 117 6.41 9.28 -1.66
N ASP A 118 7.30 10.25 -1.85
CA ASP A 118 8.59 10.27 -1.17
C ASP A 118 8.39 10.59 0.34
N PRO A 119 8.83 9.71 1.27
CA PRO A 119 8.45 9.79 2.68
C PRO A 119 8.82 11.08 3.42
N SER A 120 9.92 11.73 3.02
CA SER A 120 10.40 12.98 3.62
C SER A 120 9.85 14.21 2.90
N CYS A 121 9.11 14.02 1.80
CA CYS A 121 8.65 15.11 0.96
C CYS A 121 7.28 15.64 1.40
N VAL A 122 7.24 16.93 1.72
CA VAL A 122 5.99 17.65 2.05
C VAL A 122 5.37 18.34 0.83
N ILE A 123 5.98 18.22 -0.35
CA ILE A 123 5.55 18.90 -1.59
C ILE A 123 4.43 18.10 -2.27
N LEU A 124 3.56 18.84 -2.98
CA LEU A 124 2.50 18.30 -3.82
C LEU A 124 3.03 17.45 -4.98
N ARG A 125 2.38 16.33 -5.26
CA ARG A 125 2.64 15.56 -6.49
C ARG A 125 2.28 16.39 -7.72
N PHE A 126 3.00 16.17 -8.82
CA PHE A 126 2.82 16.94 -10.06
C PHE A 126 2.09 16.14 -11.14
N GLY A 127 0.93 16.62 -11.58
CA GLY A 127 0.11 15.99 -12.62
C GLY A 127 -0.32 14.57 -12.25
N LEU A 128 -0.08 13.61 -13.16
CA LEU A 128 -0.38 12.18 -12.97
C LEU A 128 0.72 11.42 -12.23
N SER A 129 1.86 12.05 -11.94
CA SER A 129 2.96 11.41 -11.21
C SER A 129 2.58 11.20 -9.75
N LYS A 130 3.09 10.11 -9.16
CA LYS A 130 3.03 9.91 -7.69
C LYS A 130 4.06 10.77 -6.94
N PHE A 131 4.90 11.49 -7.67
CA PHE A 131 6.00 12.28 -7.16
C PHE A 131 5.82 13.77 -7.50
N CYS A 132 6.35 14.65 -6.66
CA CYS A 132 6.44 16.09 -6.94
C CYS A 132 7.43 16.38 -8.08
N GLY A 133 7.47 17.62 -8.58
CA GLY A 133 8.41 18.02 -9.63
C GLY A 133 9.88 17.78 -9.28
N ASN A 134 10.24 17.85 -8.00
CA ASN A 134 11.60 17.60 -7.53
C ASN A 134 11.95 16.10 -7.56
N HIS A 135 10.98 15.22 -7.36
CA HIS A 135 11.17 13.77 -7.29
C HIS A 135 10.74 13.03 -8.56
N LYS A 136 10.03 13.67 -9.49
CA LYS A 136 9.59 13.06 -10.76
C LYS A 136 10.74 13.01 -11.78
N CYS A 137 10.94 11.87 -12.42
CA CYS A 137 11.86 11.76 -13.55
C CYS A 137 11.55 12.82 -14.63
N HIS A 138 12.60 13.48 -15.15
CA HIS A 138 12.44 14.53 -16.15
C HIS A 138 12.12 14.01 -17.56
N SER A 139 12.32 12.71 -17.82
CA SER A 139 11.95 12.11 -19.11
C SER A 139 10.45 12.23 -19.35
N ASP A 140 10.08 12.64 -20.57
CA ASP A 140 8.69 12.87 -20.93
C ASP A 140 7.85 11.59 -20.76
N GLY A 141 6.62 11.77 -20.26
CA GLY A 141 5.72 10.66 -19.92
C GLY A 141 6.18 9.77 -18.75
N CYS A 142 7.37 9.94 -18.18
CA CYS A 142 7.84 9.07 -17.10
C CYS A 142 7.17 9.40 -15.76
N LEU A 143 6.61 8.37 -15.11
CA LEU A 143 5.93 8.49 -13.80
C LEU A 143 6.80 8.00 -12.63
N ARG A 144 8.08 7.69 -12.87
CA ARG A 144 9.01 7.14 -11.87
C ARG A 144 9.70 8.22 -11.04
N ARG A 145 10.22 7.82 -9.87
CA ARG A 145 11.06 8.66 -9.01
C ARG A 145 12.46 8.83 -9.62
N LYS A 146 13.09 10.00 -9.42
CA LYS A 146 14.53 10.18 -9.67
C LYS A 146 15.36 9.31 -8.71
N CYS A 147 16.56 8.94 -9.14
CA CYS A 147 17.48 8.05 -8.40
C CYS A 147 18.26 8.74 -7.26
N GLY A 148 17.58 9.48 -6.40
CA GLY A 148 18.21 10.26 -5.33
C GLY A 148 18.13 11.76 -5.60
N GLU A 149 18.58 12.55 -4.64
CA GLU A 149 18.38 14.02 -4.63
C GLU A 149 19.07 14.73 -5.79
N ASN A 150 20.25 14.25 -6.19
CA ASN A 150 21.08 14.87 -7.22
C ASN A 150 20.88 14.29 -8.62
N HIS A 151 19.98 13.32 -8.78
CA HIS A 151 19.70 12.71 -10.08
C HIS A 151 18.53 13.42 -10.74
N ILE A 152 18.62 13.62 -12.06
CA ILE A 152 17.53 14.20 -12.88
C ILE A 152 16.57 13.11 -13.39
N TYR A 153 17.10 11.88 -13.52
CA TYR A 153 16.43 10.74 -14.13
C TYR A 153 16.22 9.60 -13.13
N CYS A 154 15.25 8.73 -13.43
CA CYS A 154 15.07 7.46 -12.71
C CYS A 154 16.15 6.46 -13.13
N ASP A 155 16.19 5.32 -12.47
CA ASP A 155 17.07 4.17 -12.72
C ASP A 155 16.99 3.69 -14.17
N PHE A 156 15.79 3.80 -14.77
CA PHE A 156 15.56 3.42 -16.16
C PHE A 156 16.04 4.47 -17.16
N HIS A 157 16.28 5.71 -16.75
CA HIS A 157 16.69 6.78 -17.65
C HIS A 157 18.07 7.35 -17.32
N SER A 158 18.65 6.99 -16.17
CA SER A 158 19.98 7.43 -15.76
C SER A 158 21.07 6.71 -16.54
N CYS A 159 22.09 7.46 -16.96
CA CYS A 159 23.33 6.90 -17.51
C CYS A 159 24.08 6.05 -16.46
N TYR A 160 24.54 4.86 -16.85
CA TYR A 160 25.17 3.90 -15.94
C TYR A 160 26.65 4.16 -15.64
N SER A 161 27.34 5.02 -16.40
CA SER A 161 28.82 5.05 -16.39
C SER A 161 29.45 5.70 -15.16
N VAL A 162 28.71 6.52 -14.40
CA VAL A 162 29.20 7.15 -13.17
C VAL A 162 28.00 7.51 -12.29
N SER A 163 28.09 7.29 -10.98
CA SER A 163 27.09 7.70 -9.98
C SER A 163 26.75 9.20 -10.02
N ILE A 164 27.61 10.01 -10.64
CA ILE A 164 27.49 11.48 -10.72
C ILE A 164 26.93 11.92 -12.09
N CYS A 165 26.73 11.00 -13.05
CA CYS A 165 26.22 11.38 -14.36
C CYS A 165 24.73 11.74 -14.27
N GLN A 166 24.43 13.01 -14.48
CA GLN A 166 23.06 13.52 -14.49
C GLN A 166 22.37 13.41 -15.85
N ASN A 167 23.02 12.84 -16.86
CA ASN A 167 22.49 12.76 -18.22
C ASN A 167 21.56 11.56 -18.41
N MET A 168 20.62 11.71 -19.34
CA MET A 168 19.74 10.64 -19.77
C MET A 168 20.54 9.59 -20.55
N LYS A 169 20.30 8.30 -20.29
CA LYS A 169 20.81 7.23 -21.13
C LYS A 169 20.28 7.39 -22.55
N ASP A 170 21.10 7.04 -23.53
CA ASP A 170 20.65 7.03 -24.91
C ASP A 170 19.69 5.86 -25.10
N LEU A 171 18.42 6.13 -25.44
CA LEU A 171 17.41 5.10 -25.65
C LEU A 171 17.54 4.41 -27.02
N HIS A 172 18.44 4.89 -27.88
CA HIS A 172 18.68 4.28 -29.19
C HIS A 172 19.53 3.01 -29.00
N ASP A 173 19.14 1.95 -29.70
CA ASP A 173 19.91 0.71 -29.87
C ASP A 173 20.29 -0.03 -28.56
N GLY A 174 19.50 0.13 -27.48
CA GLY A 174 19.74 -0.57 -26.22
C GLY A 174 20.93 -0.06 -25.41
N ARG A 175 21.42 1.15 -25.69
CA ARG A 175 22.51 1.76 -24.94
C ARG A 175 22.10 2.04 -23.49
N VAL A 176 23.05 1.82 -22.57
CA VAL A 176 22.88 2.07 -21.13
C VAL A 176 23.63 3.32 -20.65
N HIS A 177 24.38 3.96 -21.55
CA HIS A 177 25.13 5.18 -21.29
C HIS A 177 24.56 6.35 -22.09
N CYS A 178 24.78 7.58 -21.61
CA CYS A 178 24.43 8.79 -22.36
C CYS A 178 25.40 9.01 -23.54
N GLN A 179 25.07 9.93 -24.44
CA GLN A 179 25.91 10.27 -25.60
C GLN A 179 27.34 10.67 -25.21
N ILE A 180 27.54 11.25 -24.03
CA ILE A 180 28.86 11.66 -23.53
C ILE A 180 29.67 10.44 -23.07
N HIS A 181 29.02 9.36 -22.65
CA HIS A 181 29.68 8.16 -22.13
C HIS A 181 29.66 6.97 -23.10
N ASN A 182 28.94 7.08 -24.21
CA ASN A 182 28.92 6.08 -25.26
C ASN A 182 30.24 6.06 -26.05
N CYS A 183 30.69 4.87 -26.44
CA CYS A 183 31.73 4.72 -27.45
C CYS A 183 31.29 5.34 -28.79
N SER A 184 32.16 6.11 -29.43
CA SER A 184 31.89 6.72 -30.74
C SER A 184 31.83 5.71 -31.90
N LYS A 185 32.23 4.44 -31.71
CA LYS A 185 32.11 3.42 -32.75
C LYS A 185 30.63 3.04 -32.96
N PRO A 186 30.11 3.11 -34.21
CA PRO A 186 28.74 2.68 -34.51
C PRO A 186 28.47 1.24 -34.03
N GLY A 187 27.31 1.03 -33.41
CA GLY A 187 26.89 -0.27 -32.87
C GLY A 187 27.59 -0.72 -31.58
N CYS A 188 28.57 0.04 -31.05
CA CYS A 188 29.22 -0.31 -29.79
C CYS A 188 28.38 0.15 -28.58
N LEU A 189 28.12 -0.78 -27.66
CA LEU A 189 27.36 -0.53 -26.42
C LEU A 189 28.27 -0.24 -25.20
N SER A 190 29.57 -0.47 -25.34
CA SER A 190 30.55 -0.26 -24.28
C SER A 190 30.73 1.23 -23.96
N PRO A 191 30.96 1.58 -22.68
CA PRO A 191 31.26 2.94 -22.32
C PRO A 191 32.64 3.34 -22.87
N LYS A 192 32.82 4.62 -23.21
CA LYS A 192 34.13 5.15 -23.57
C LYS A 192 35.03 5.26 -22.32
N ILE A 193 36.34 5.15 -22.52
CA ILE A 193 37.31 5.42 -21.46
C ILE A 193 37.22 6.91 -21.07
N ALA A 194 37.46 7.22 -19.79
CA ALA A 194 37.44 8.60 -19.31
C ALA A 194 38.35 9.49 -20.17
N LYS A 195 37.80 10.62 -20.68
CA LYS A 195 38.45 11.57 -21.59
C LYS A 195 38.71 11.09 -23.03
N GLU A 196 38.40 9.83 -23.35
CA GLU A 196 38.57 9.28 -24.69
C GLU A 196 37.30 9.32 -25.54
N LYS A 197 37.44 9.07 -26.85
CA LYS A 197 36.32 8.88 -27.78
C LYS A 197 35.83 7.42 -27.85
N PHE A 198 36.70 6.48 -27.48
CA PHE A 198 36.48 5.05 -27.71
C PHE A 198 36.50 4.26 -26.39
N CYS A 199 35.90 3.07 -26.40
CA CYS A 199 36.00 2.11 -25.29
C CYS A 199 37.37 1.41 -25.34
N GLU A 200 37.67 0.58 -24.33
CA GLU A 200 38.94 -0.16 -24.25
C GLU A 200 39.23 -0.99 -25.51
N ASP A 201 38.18 -1.61 -26.11
CA ASP A 201 38.31 -2.42 -27.32
C ASP A 201 38.59 -1.62 -28.60
N HIS A 202 38.26 -0.33 -28.60
CA HIS A 202 38.34 0.53 -29.78
C HIS A 202 39.37 1.66 -29.65
N GLY A 203 39.90 1.90 -28.44
CA GLY A 203 40.92 2.92 -28.18
C GLY A 203 42.36 2.45 -28.38
N ARG A 204 42.59 1.15 -28.60
CA ARG A 204 43.94 0.56 -28.76
C ARG A 204 44.44 0.51 -30.22
N VAL A 205 43.91 1.36 -31.09
CA VAL A 205 44.47 1.51 -32.44
C VAL A 205 45.59 2.55 -32.34
N TYR A 206 46.83 2.05 -32.36
CA TYR A 206 48.08 2.82 -32.34
C TYR A 206 48.09 3.95 -33.38
#